data_AF-A0AAW9TWI3-F1
#
_entry.id   AF-A0AAW9TWI3-F1
#
_cell.length_a   1.000
_cell.length_b   1.000
_cell.length_c   1.000
_cell.angle_alpha   90.00
_cell.angle_beta   90.00
_cell.angle_gamma   90.00
#
_symmetry.space_group_name_H-M   'P 1'
#
loop_
_entity.id
_entity.type
_entity.pdbx_description
1 polymer ?
#
loop_
_entity_poly.entity_id
_entity_poly.type
_entity_poly.pdbx_seq_one_letter_code
_entity_poly.pdbx_strand_id
1 'polypeptide(L)' 'MPDNGAFLWDWFWELRQAQPPGFSGPVPISNLEIAAWCQLTGNIVRREEVSLVRAMDARFCVEIEAETEAIRAREAN' A
#
# COMPACT_ATOMS: atom_id res chain seq x y z
N MET A 1 -17.52 7.43 0.56
CA MET A 1 -16.47 7.74 1.55
C MET A 1 -16.64 9.21 1.92
N PRO A 2 -16.57 9.63 3.20
CA PRO A 2 -16.73 11.05 3.53
C PRO A 2 -15.60 11.87 2.90
N ASP A 3 -15.92 13.08 2.43
CA ASP A 3 -15.02 13.95 1.65
C ASP A 3 -13.68 14.23 2.35
N ASN A 4 -13.67 14.18 3.70
CA ASN A 4 -12.53 14.49 4.55
C ASN A 4 -11.43 13.41 4.59
N GLY A 5 -11.49 12.38 3.75
CA GLY A 5 -10.47 11.32 3.71
C GLY A 5 -10.21 10.70 2.33
N ALA A 6 -10.86 11.21 1.28
CA ALA A 6 -10.72 10.66 -0.08
C ALA A 6 -9.26 10.69 -0.57
N PHE A 7 -8.51 11.74 -0.21
CA PHE A 7 -7.10 11.90 -0.56
C PHE A 7 -6.19 10.78 -0.05
N LEU A 8 -6.55 10.08 1.03
CA LEU A 8 -5.76 8.95 1.56
C LEU A 8 -5.72 7.79 0.57
N TRP A 9 -6.77 7.61 -0.23
CA TRP A 9 -6.79 6.59 -1.28
C TRP A 9 -5.86 6.95 -2.43
N ASP A 10 -5.83 8.22 -2.83
CA ASP A 10 -4.90 8.69 -3.86
C ASP A 10 -3.45 8.50 -3.41
N TRP A 11 -3.13 8.91 -2.18
CA TRP A 11 -1.81 8.72 -1.59
C TRP A 11 -1.40 7.25 -1.49
N PHE A 12 -2.34 6.39 -1.07
CA PHE A 12 -2.09 4.96 -1.01
C PHE A 12 -1.72 4.39 -2.39
N TRP A 13 -2.47 4.75 -3.43
CA TRP A 13 -2.21 4.25 -4.78
C TRP A 13 -0.93 4.80 -5.40
N GLU A 14 -0.58 6.06 -5.13
CA GLU A 14 0.71 6.62 -5.55
C GLU A 14 1.88 5.86 -4.94
N LEU A 15 1.85 5.66 -3.62
CA LEU A 15 2.90 4.92 -2.89
C LEU A 15 2.97 3.45 -3.33
N ARG A 16 1.81 2.80 -3.53
CA ARG A 16 1.75 1.39 -3.92
C ARG A 16 2.27 1.15 -5.32
N GLN A 17 1.95 2.01 -6.27
CA GLN A 17 2.43 1.87 -7.67
C GLN A 17 3.94 2.07 -7.79
N ALA A 18 4.56 2.79 -6.86
CA ALA A 18 6.00 2.95 -6.79
C ALA A 18 6.71 1.72 -6.19
N GLN A 19 5.98 0.74 -5.64
CA GLN A 19 6.60 -0.44 -5.04
C GLN A 19 7.23 -1.35 -6.11
N PRO A 20 8.49 -1.78 -5.91
CA PRO A 20 9.08 -2.78 -6.79
C PRO A 20 8.32 -4.11 -6.63
N PRO A 21 8.26 -4.93 -7.70
CA PRO A 21 7.71 -6.27 -7.58
C PRO A 21 8.53 -7.07 -6.57
N GLY A 22 7.86 -7.58 -5.53
CA GLY A 22 8.49 -8.37 -4.49
C GLY A 22 8.77 -9.81 -4.94
N PHE A 23 9.84 -10.40 -4.41
CA PHE A 23 10.25 -11.76 -4.75
C PHE A 23 9.27 -12.84 -4.23
N SER A 24 8.57 -12.57 -3.12
CA SER A 24 7.70 -13.54 -2.43
C SER A 24 6.29 -13.01 -2.16
N GLY A 25 5.84 -11.99 -2.89
CA GLY A 25 4.56 -11.31 -2.67
C GLY A 25 4.69 -9.79 -2.62
N PRO A 26 3.59 -9.07 -2.32
CA PRO A 26 3.60 -7.62 -2.25
C PRO A 26 4.51 -7.12 -1.13
N VAL A 27 5.36 -6.14 -1.44
CA VAL A 27 6.22 -5.49 -0.44
C VAL A 27 5.37 -4.46 0.33
N PRO A 28 5.32 -4.50 1.66
CA PRO A 28 4.61 -3.49 2.44
C PRO A 28 5.25 -2.11 2.32
N ILE A 29 4.44 -1.06 2.21
CA ILE A 29 4.92 0.33 2.20
C ILE A 29 5.61 0.64 3.55
N SER A 30 6.89 0.97 3.47
CA SER A 30 7.73 1.28 4.61
C SER A 30 7.66 2.76 5.01
N ASN A 31 8.05 3.07 6.25
CA ASN A 31 8.16 4.46 6.71
C ASN A 31 9.21 5.25 5.93
N LEU A 32 10.25 4.58 5.41
CA LEU A 32 11.29 5.24 4.62
C LEU A 32 10.73 5.71 3.27
N GLU A 33 9.88 4.91 2.65
CA GLU A 33 9.21 5.27 1.39
C GLU A 33 8.21 6.39 1.59
N ILE A 34 7.42 6.35 2.67
CA ILE A 34 6.53 7.45 3.02
C ILE A 34 7.33 8.74 3.24
N ALA A 35 8.44 8.67 3.98
CA ALA A 35 9.29 9.83 4.21
C ALA A 35 9.89 10.37 2.88
N ALA A 36 10.37 9.49 2.00
CA ALA A 36 10.89 9.87 0.70
C ALA A 36 9.81 10.49 -0.20
N TRP A 37 8.61 9.89 -0.24
CA TRP A 37 7.48 10.41 -0.99
C TRP A 37 7.05 11.80 -0.50
N CYS A 38 6.98 12.03 0.82
CA CYS A 38 6.72 13.37 1.36
C CYS A 38 7.79 14.39 0.93
N GLN A 39 9.07 13.99 0.88
CA GLN A 39 10.15 14.87 0.43
C GLN A 39 10.05 15.19 -1.07
N LEU A 40 9.64 14.24 -1.90
CA LEU A 40 9.53 14.40 -3.35
C LEU A 40 8.29 15.21 -3.78
N THR A 41 7.17 15.01 -3.09
CA THR A 41 5.88 15.61 -3.44
C THR A 41 5.59 16.91 -2.69
N GLY A 42 6.24 17.13 -1.54
CA GLY A 42 5.91 18.22 -0.62
C GLY A 42 4.66 17.97 0.22
N ASN A 43 4.09 16.76 0.19
CA ASN A 43 2.93 16.41 1.01
C ASN A 43 3.26 16.48 2.50
N ILE A 44 2.40 17.14 3.27
CA ILE A 44 2.48 17.22 4.73
C ILE A 44 1.52 16.20 5.30
N VAL A 45 2.08 15.12 5.85
CA VAL A 45 1.32 13.98 6.36
C VAL A 45 1.38 13.95 7.89
N ARG A 46 0.24 13.77 8.52
CA ARG A 46 0.12 13.63 9.97
C ARG A 46 0.38 12.20 10.41
N ARG A 47 0.68 12.02 11.70
CA ARG A 47 0.97 10.69 12.26
C ARG A 47 -0.19 9.71 12.05
N GLU A 48 -1.41 10.17 12.28
CA GLU A 48 -2.64 9.41 12.09
C GLU A 48 -2.87 8.99 10.63
N GLU A 49 -2.50 9.85 9.68
CA GLU A 49 -2.63 9.58 8.25
C GLU A 49 -1.60 8.53 7.81
N VAL A 50 -0.35 8.62 8.32
CA VAL A 50 0.66 7.56 8.14
C VAL A 50 0.14 6.22 8.68
N SER A 51 -0.45 6.22 9.88
CA SER A 51 -1.04 5.01 10.47
C SER A 51 -2.18 4.44 9.61
N LEU A 52 -3.04 5.30 9.04
CA LEU A 52 -4.14 4.89 8.17
C LEU A 52 -3.63 4.29 6.85
N VAL A 53 -2.71 4.96 6.16
CA VAL A 53 -2.12 4.46 4.90
C VAL A 53 -1.46 3.10 5.14
N ARG A 54 -0.74 2.92 6.25
CA ARG A 54 -0.13 1.64 6.61
C ARG A 54 -1.14 0.55 6.95
N ALA A 55 -2.28 0.92 7.56
CA ALA A 55 -3.35 -0.04 7.82
C ALA A 55 -4.02 -0.50 6.51
N MET A 56 -4.21 0.41 5.55
CA MET A 56 -4.69 0.08 4.21
C MET A 56 -3.71 -0.86 3.50
N ASP A 57 -2.42 -0.55 3.55
CA ASP A 57 -1.32 -1.35 3.00
C ASP A 57 -1.26 -2.77 3.56
N ALA A 58 -1.32 -2.91 4.88
CA ALA A 58 -1.31 -4.22 5.52
C ALA A 58 -2.48 -5.09 5.07
N ARG A 59 -3.69 -4.51 4.95
CA ARG A 59 -4.86 -5.26 4.46
C ARG A 59 -4.70 -5.65 3.00
N PHE A 60 -4.21 -4.74 2.15
CA PHE A 60 -3.96 -5.04 0.74
C PHE A 60 -2.99 -6.21 0.57
N CYS A 61 -1.88 -6.22 1.31
CA CYS A 61 -0.89 -7.30 1.21
C CYS A 61 -1.50 -8.68 1.54
N VAL A 62 -2.32 -8.76 2.59
CA VAL A 62 -3.01 -10.00 2.98
C VAL A 62 -3.96 -10.49 1.88
N GLU A 63 -4.76 -9.59 1.30
CA GLU A 63 -5.71 -9.98 0.25
C GLU A 63 -5.00 -10.42 -1.03
N ILE A 64 -3.93 -9.73 -1.44
CA ILE A 64 -3.13 -10.10 -2.61
C ILE A 64 -2.42 -11.44 -2.42
N GLU A 65 -1.92 -11.71 -1.22
CA GLU A 65 -1.31 -13.00 -0.91
C GLU A 65 -2.34 -14.14 -1.00
N ALA A 66 -3.54 -13.94 -0.44
CA ALA A 66 -4.63 -14.90 -0.54
C ALA A 66 -5.08 -15.13 -2.01
N GLU A 67 -5.17 -14.08 -2.81
CA GLU A 67 -5.49 -14.18 -4.24
C GLU A 67 -4.40 -14.92 -5.02
N THR A 68 -3.13 -14.61 -4.74
CA THR A 68 -1.98 -15.27 -5.36
C THR A 68 -1.99 -16.77 -5.06
N GLU A 69 -2.26 -17.15 -3.82
CA GLU A 69 -2.35 -18.55 -3.42
C GLU A 69 -3.53 -19.27 -4.08
N ALA A 70 -4.68 -18.61 -4.18
CA ALA A 70 -5.84 -19.16 -4.88
C ALA A 70 -5.57 -19.38 -6.38
N ILE A 71 -4.78 -18.52 -7.02
CA ILE A 71 -4.34 -18.69 -8.42
C ILE A 71 -3.43 -19.92 -8.53
N ARG A 72 -2.40 -20.03 -7.68
CA ARG A 72 -1.47 -21.18 -7.68
C ARG A 72 -2.21 -22.50 -7.49
N ALA A 73 -3.18 -22.55 -6.58
CA ALA A 73 -3.99 -23.74 -6.34
C ALA A 73 -4.85 -24.15 -7.55
N ARG A 74 -5.31 -23.18 -8.36
CA ARG A 74 -6.04 -23.45 -9.61
C ARG A 74 -5.13 -23.96 -10.73
N GLU A 75 -3.91 -23.43 -10.82
CA GLU A 75 -2.94 -23.83 -11.86
C GLU A 75 -2.32 -25.22 -11.60
N ALA A 76 -2.32 -25.68 -10.34
CA ALA A 76 -1.78 -26.98 -9.94
C ALA A 76 -2.75 -28.17 -10.15
N ASN A 77 -3.99 -27.92 -10.61
CA ASN A 77 -5.08 -28.89 -10.76
C ASN A 77 -5.39 -29.15 -12.25
#